data_AF-A0A356B0E7-F1
#
_entry.id   AF-A0A356B0E7-F1
#
_cell.length_a   1.000
_cell.length_b   1.000
_cell.length_c   1.000
_cell.angle_alpha   90.00
_cell.angle_beta   90.00
_cell.angle_gamma   90.00
#
_symmetry.space_group_name_H-M   'P 1'
#
loop_
_entity.id
_entity.type
_entity.pdbx_description
1 polymer ?
#
loop_
_entity_poly.entity_id
_entity_poly.type
_entity_poly.pdbx_seq_one_letter_code
_entity_poly.pdbx_strand_id
1 'polypeptide(L)' 'MLTSCYGMSVAQLLDQANQSNPNKEVIFDGSRRMTYRDLQTEATELASGLQLMGVQKG' A
#
# COMPACT_ATOMS: atom_id res chain seq x y z
N MET A 1 4.87 -2.62 22.59
CA MET A 1 4.82 -3.99 22.06
C MET A 1 5.32 -3.95 20.62
N LEU A 2 6.32 -4.75 20.26
CA LEU A 2 6.65 -4.93 18.83
C LEU A 2 5.55 -5.79 18.23
N THR A 3 4.69 -5.19 17.41
CA THR A 3 3.67 -5.92 16.67
C THR A 3 4.39 -6.89 15.74
N SER A 4 4.27 -8.19 16.02
CA SER A 4 4.83 -9.24 15.16
C SER A 4 4.18 -9.14 13.79
N CYS A 5 4.92 -8.69 12.78
CA CYS A 5 4.49 -8.60 11.38
C CYS A 5 4.67 -9.92 10.62
N TYR A 6 5.20 -10.96 11.28
CA TYR A 6 5.40 -12.28 10.69
C TYR A 6 4.06 -12.87 10.23
N GLY A 7 4.01 -13.32 8.96
CA GLY A 7 2.82 -13.90 8.33
C GLY A 7 1.95 -12.90 7.57
N MET A 8 2.24 -11.60 7.64
CA MET A 8 1.55 -10.60 6.82
C MET A 8 2.18 -10.51 5.43
N SER A 9 1.34 -10.40 4.41
CA SER A 9 1.77 -9.97 3.08
C SER A 9 2.15 -8.49 3.07
N VAL A 10 2.92 -8.07 2.06
CA VAL A 10 3.27 -6.66 1.85
C VAL A 10 2.01 -5.77 1.75
N ALA A 11 0.96 -6.26 1.08
CA ALA A 11 -0.30 -5.54 0.96
C ALA A 11 -0.97 -5.31 2.32
N GLN A 12 -0.97 -6.32 3.20
CA GLN A 12 -1.52 -6.19 4.56
C GLN A 12 -0.71 -5.23 5.44
N LEU A 13 0.62 -5.18 5.25
CA LEU A 13 1.46 -4.22 5.96
C LEU A 13 1.17 -2.78 5.52
N LEU A 14 0.96 -2.58 4.21
CA LEU A 14 0.57 -1.27 3.67
C LEU A 14 -0.80 -0.83 4.20
N ASP A 15 -1.79 -1.73 4.20
CA ASP A 15 -3.13 -1.45 4.71
C ASP A 15 -3.08 -1.07 6.21
N GLN A 16 -2.36 -1.83 7.02
CA GLN A 16 -2.15 -1.50 8.44
C GLN A 16 -1.48 -0.12 8.64
N ALA A 17 -0.48 0.21 7.83
CA ALA A 17 0.21 1.49 7.90
C ALA A 17 -0.71 2.65 7.51
N ASN A 18 -1.52 2.46 6.46
CA ASN A 18 -2.53 3.43 6.03
C ASN A 18 -3.61 3.65 7.09
N GLN A 19 -4.14 2.59 7.70
CA GLN A 19 -5.13 2.71 8.78
C GLN A 19 -4.56 3.45 10.00
N SER A 20 -3.28 3.23 10.30
CA SER A 20 -2.64 3.83 11.47
C SER A 20 -2.24 5.29 11.23
N ASN A 21 -1.82 5.65 10.01
CA ASN A 21 -1.23 6.96 9.69
C ASN A 21 -1.58 7.43 8.27
N PRO A 22 -2.86 7.63 7.92
CA PRO A 22 -3.27 7.81 6.52
C PRO A 22 -2.68 9.08 5.87
N ASN A 23 -2.51 10.16 6.64
CA ASN A 23 -2.03 11.44 6.13
C ASN A 23 -0.51 11.62 6.27
N LYS A 24 0.22 10.61 6.76
CA LYS A 24 1.68 10.69 6.94
C LYS A 24 2.37 10.46 5.60
N GLU A 25 3.38 11.27 5.31
CA GLU A 25 4.23 11.11 4.12
C GLU A 25 4.91 9.73 4.12
N VAL A 26 4.86 9.04 2.98
CA VAL A 26 5.43 7.70 2.78
C VAL A 26 6.45 7.66 1.65
N ILE A 27 6.26 8.45 0.59
CA ILE A 27 7.15 8.52 -0.57
C ILE A 27 7.37 10.00 -0.93
N PHE A 28 8.63 10.36 -1.17
CA PHE A 28 9.02 11.60 -1.82
C PHE A 28 10.13 11.29 -2.85
N ASP A 29 9.85 11.56 -4.12
CA ASP A 29 10.80 11.29 -5.23
C ASP A 29 11.54 12.54 -5.73
N GLY A 30 11.42 13.66 -5.01
CA GLY A 30 11.95 14.97 -5.40
C GLY A 30 10.92 15.87 -6.10
N SER A 31 9.93 15.29 -6.77
CA SER A 31 8.88 16.00 -7.51
C SER A 31 7.49 15.80 -6.91
N ARG A 32 7.22 14.60 -6.40
CA ARG A 32 5.92 14.17 -5.90
C ARG A 32 6.07 13.68 -4.47
N ARG A 33 5.17 14.16 -3.60
CA ARG A 33 4.98 13.67 -2.23
C ARG A 33 3.70 12.87 -2.19
N MET A 34 3.72 11.76 -1.48
CA MET A 34 2.56 10.90 -1.28
C MET A 34 2.41 10.59 0.20
N THR A 35 1.15 10.54 0.64
CA THR A 35 0.77 9.99 1.93
C THR A 35 0.49 8.49 1.84
N TYR A 36 0.38 7.81 2.98
CA TYR A 36 -0.06 6.41 2.99
C TYR A 36 -1.43 6.20 2.35
N ARG A 37 -2.33 7.18 2.45
CA ARG A 37 -3.63 7.15 1.77
C ARG A 37 -3.44 7.15 0.26
N ASP A 38 -2.62 8.06 -0.26
CA ASP A 38 -2.39 8.18 -1.70
C ASP A 38 -1.76 6.89 -2.25
N LEU A 39 -0.76 6.36 -1.55
CA LEU A 39 -0.10 5.11 -1.93
C LEU A 39 -1.06 3.93 -1.93
N GLN A 40 -1.91 3.80 -0.89
CA GLN A 40 -2.88 2.72 -0.81
C GLN A 40 -3.91 2.81 -1.93
N THR A 41 -4.43 4.01 -2.22
CA THR A 41 -5.39 4.22 -3.32
C THR A 41 -4.78 3.83 -4.66
N GLU A 42 -3.60 4.34 -5.00
CA GLU A 42 -2.95 4.02 -6.28
C GLU A 42 -2.57 2.54 -6.41
N ALA A 43 -2.10 1.92 -5.32
CA ALA A 43 -1.80 0.49 -5.31
C ALA A 43 -3.06 -0.36 -5.54
N THR A 44 -4.20 0.01 -4.92
CA THR A 44 -5.48 -0.69 -5.10
C THR A 44 -6.04 -0.50 -6.50
N GLU A 45 -5.94 0.69 -7.09
CA GLU A 45 -6.36 0.95 -8.47
C GLU A 45 -5.53 0.11 -9.45
N LEU A 46 -4.21 0.10 -9.29
CA LEU A 46 -3.32 -0.73 -10.11
C LEU A 46 -3.64 -2.22 -9.97
N ALA A 47 -3.80 -2.72 -8.74
CA ALA A 47 -4.15 -4.11 -8.48
C ALA A 47 -5.48 -4.51 -9.13
N SER A 48 -6.48 -3.63 -9.08
CA SER A 48 -7.78 -3.84 -9.72
C SER A 48 -7.64 -3.91 -11.25
N GLY A 49 -6.83 -3.04 -11.85
CA GLY A 49 -6.51 -3.10 -13.29
C GLY A 49 -5.80 -4.39 -13.69
N LEU A 50 -4.82 -4.84 -12.91
CA LEU A 50 -4.11 -6.10 -13.14
C LEU A 50 -5.07 -7.30 -13.06
N GLN A 51 -5.96 -7.32 -12.07
CA GLN A 51 -6.98 -8.36 -11.94
C GLN A 51 -7.92 -8.39 -13.16
N LEU A 52 -8.36 -7.23 -13.64
CA LEU A 52 -9.19 -7.13 -14.84
C LEU A 52 -8.48 -7.63 -16.11
N MET A 53 -7.15 -7.50 -16.19
CA MET A 53 -6.34 -8.06 -17.27
C MET A 53 -6.08 -9.57 -17.14
N GLY A 54 -6.60 -10.22 -16.10
CA GLY A 54 -6.42 -11.66 -15.87
C GLY A 54 -5.09 -12.03 -15.20
N VAL A 55 -4.37 -11.07 -14.63
CA VAL A 55 -3.17 -11.35 -13.83
C VAL A 55 -3.58 -12.14 -12.59
N GLN A 56 -2.89 -13.25 -12.35
CA GLN A 56 -3.16 -14.14 -11.22
C GLN A 56 -1.94 -14.28 -10.32
N LYS A 57 -2.14 -14.85 -9.14
CA LYS A 57 -1.04 -15.21 -8.25
C LYS A 57 -0.11 -16.21 -8.96
N GLY A 58 1.19 -15.91 -8.97
CA GLY A 58 2.26 -16.81 -9.39
C GLY A 58 2.73 -17.75 -8.30
#